data_AF-R1CKQ3-F1
#
_entry.id   AF-R1CKQ3-F1
#
_cell.length_a   1.000
_cell.length_b   1.000
_cell.length_c   1.000
_cell.angle_alpha   90.00
_cell.angle_beta   90.00
_cell.angle_gamma   90.00
#
_symmetry.space_group_name_H-M   'P 1'
#
loop_
_entity.id
_entity.type
_entity.pdbx_description
1 polymer ?
#
loop_
_entity_poly.entity_id
_entity_poly.type
_entity_poly.pdbx_seq_one_letter_code
_entity_poly.pdbx_strand_id
1 'polypeptide(L)'
;MKKYKFKLQKILDYKEGVENKKKSLYGKLKKELEEEEKKLNQVVMRKKKLLAERNDALEGTTIKDLKAYSLYINSINDEIHQQKNIINRKREECEGAKKELIDITKERKMFEKLKEKDYKEYTYLVKKEEEKLIDQLTCFSNYIK
;
A
#
# COMPACT_ATOMS: atom_id res chain seq x y z
N MET A 1 18.32 20.77 -32.10
CA MET A 1 16.96 20.88 -31.52
C MET A 1 17.02 21.03 -30.02
N LYS A 2 16.07 21.75 -29.41
CA LYS A 2 16.00 21.91 -27.95
C LYS A 2 15.64 20.57 -27.29
N LYS A 3 16.35 20.16 -26.25
CA LYS A 3 16.02 18.95 -25.46
C LYS A 3 14.62 19.08 -24.85
N TYR A 4 13.80 18.02 -24.97
CA TYR A 4 12.47 17.96 -24.36
C TYR A 4 12.50 18.24 -22.85
N LYS A 5 11.56 19.05 -22.38
CA LYS A 5 11.37 19.36 -20.95
C LYS A 5 9.88 19.44 -20.63
N PHE A 6 9.41 18.53 -19.78
CA PHE A 6 8.04 18.57 -19.29
C PHE A 6 7.89 19.69 -18.23
N LYS A 7 6.97 20.62 -18.46
CA LYS A 7 6.78 21.81 -17.59
C LYS A 7 6.42 21.43 -16.14
N LEU A 8 5.73 20.32 -15.93
CA LEU A 8 5.27 19.87 -14.61
C LEU A 8 6.16 18.77 -14.00
N GLN A 9 7.40 18.59 -14.50
CA GLN A 9 8.29 17.52 -14.02
C GLN A 9 8.51 17.59 -12.50
N LYS A 10 8.76 18.78 -11.94
CA LYS A 10 8.95 18.96 -10.49
C LYS A 10 7.74 18.49 -9.67
N ILE A 11 6.52 18.68 -10.19
CA ILE A 11 5.28 18.26 -9.51
C ILE A 11 5.15 16.74 -9.57
N LEU A 12 5.48 16.13 -10.71
CA LEU A 12 5.50 14.67 -10.88
C LEU A 12 6.51 14.03 -9.91
N ASP A 13 7.73 14.55 -9.84
CA ASP A 13 8.79 14.07 -8.94
C ASP A 13 8.36 14.19 -7.45
N TYR A 14 7.72 15.30 -7.09
CA TYR A 14 7.16 15.47 -5.75
C TYR A 14 6.09 14.41 -5.43
N LYS A 15 5.17 14.16 -6.37
CA LYS A 15 4.10 13.15 -6.19
C LYS A 15 4.67 11.74 -6.08
N GLU A 16 5.71 11.40 -6.84
CA GLU A 16 6.46 10.15 -6.68
C GLU A 16 7.06 10.02 -5.28
N GLY A 17 7.66 11.10 -4.77
CA GLY A 17 8.17 11.14 -3.39
C GLY A 17 7.09 10.92 -2.33
N VAL A 18 5.92 11.55 -2.49
CA VAL A 18 4.79 11.37 -1.57
C VAL A 18 4.22 9.96 -1.65
N GLU A 19 4.07 9.38 -2.85
CA GLU A 19 3.64 8.00 -3.04
C GLU A 19 4.57 7.02 -2.35
N ASN A 20 5.88 7.18 -2.50
CA ASN A 20 6.87 6.32 -1.85
C ASN A 20 6.76 6.37 -0.32
N LYS A 21 6.55 7.57 0.25
CA LYS A 21 6.33 7.74 1.70
C LYS A 21 5.05 7.03 2.16
N LYS A 22 3.93 7.23 1.45
CA LYS A 22 2.64 6.58 1.77
C LYS A 22 2.70 5.06 1.63
N LYS A 23 3.41 4.56 0.61
CA LYS A 23 3.65 3.12 0.41
C LYS A 23 4.44 2.51 1.55
N SER A 24 5.50 3.20 2.01
CA SER A 24 6.29 2.76 3.16
C SER A 24 5.45 2.73 4.44
N LEU A 25 4.65 3.77 4.70
CA LEU A 25 3.74 3.83 5.84
C LEU A 25 2.71 2.70 5.82
N TYR A 26 2.04 2.48 4.68
CA TYR A 26 1.09 1.39 4.53
C TYR A 26 1.75 0.02 4.77
N GLY A 27 2.95 -0.20 4.23
CA GLY A 27 3.72 -1.42 4.47
C GLY A 27 4.03 -1.64 5.94
N LYS A 28 4.42 -0.59 6.67
CA LYS A 28 4.65 -0.64 8.12
C LYS A 28 3.39 -1.01 8.89
N LEU A 29 2.28 -0.30 8.66
CA LEU A 29 1.01 -0.54 9.35
C LEU A 29 0.46 -1.93 9.06
N LYS A 30 0.60 -2.41 7.83
CA LYS A 30 0.21 -3.77 7.46
C LYS A 30 1.02 -4.82 8.24
N LYS A 31 2.33 -4.62 8.38
CA LYS A 31 3.19 -5.51 9.17
C LYS A 31 2.78 -5.52 10.64
N GLU A 32 2.51 -4.34 11.22
CA GLU A 32 2.01 -4.24 12.60
C GLU A 32 0.68 -4.98 12.78
N LEU A 33 -0.27 -4.84 11.84
CA LEU A 33 -1.52 -5.58 11.86
C LEU A 33 -1.30 -7.10 11.82
N GLU A 34 -0.42 -7.59 10.94
CA GLU A 34 -0.08 -9.01 10.86
C GLU A 34 0.56 -9.54 12.16
N GLU A 35 1.36 -8.72 12.84
CA GLU A 35 1.94 -9.06 14.15
C GLU A 35 0.86 -9.16 15.24
N GLU A 36 -0.10 -8.24 15.28
CA GLU A 36 -1.21 -8.28 16.23
C GLU A 36 -2.16 -9.48 15.97
N GLU A 37 -2.39 -9.83 14.70
CA GLU A 37 -3.17 -11.02 14.33
C GLU A 37 -2.44 -12.32 14.74
N LYS A 38 -1.11 -12.37 14.64
CA LYS A 38 -0.30 -13.49 15.17
C LYS A 38 -0.42 -13.62 16.68
N LYS A 39 -0.37 -12.51 17.43
CA LYS A 39 -0.56 -12.52 18.89
C LYS A 39 -1.94 -13.09 19.25
N LEU A 40 -3.00 -12.64 18.59
CA LEU A 40 -4.34 -13.19 18.80
C LEU A 40 -4.39 -14.71 18.61
N ASN A 41 -3.77 -15.20 17.53
CA ASN A 41 -3.71 -16.64 17.26
C ASN A 41 -3.00 -17.41 18.37
N GLN A 42 -1.91 -16.87 18.93
CA GLN A 42 -1.21 -17.49 20.07
C GLN A 42 -2.11 -17.58 21.31
N VAL A 43 -2.83 -16.52 21.65
CA VAL A 43 -3.76 -16.49 22.80
C VAL A 43 -4.91 -17.48 22.59
N VAL A 44 -5.48 -17.53 21.37
CA VAL A 44 -6.53 -18.50 21.02
C VAL A 44 -6.01 -19.93 21.13
N MET A 45 -4.77 -20.20 20.70
CA MET A 45 -4.17 -21.52 20.85
C MET A 45 -3.93 -21.90 22.32
N ARG A 46 -3.48 -20.95 23.16
CA ARG A 46 -3.37 -21.15 24.61
C ARG A 46 -4.71 -21.52 25.22
N LYS A 47 -5.79 -20.83 24.84
CA LYS A 47 -7.17 -21.15 25.27
C LYS A 47 -7.56 -22.57 24.89
N LYS A 48 -7.32 -22.98 23.63
CA LYS A 48 -7.66 -24.32 23.15
C LYS A 48 -6.93 -25.41 23.93
N LYS A 49 -5.63 -25.22 24.18
CA LYS A 49 -4.82 -26.15 24.98
C LYS A 49 -5.38 -26.30 26.40
N LEU A 50 -5.67 -25.18 27.06
CA LEU A 50 -6.23 -25.16 28.41
C LEU A 50 -7.59 -25.88 28.49
N LEU A 51 -8.44 -25.70 27.47
CA LEU A 51 -9.74 -26.38 27.40
C LEU A 51 -9.58 -27.89 27.22
N ALA A 52 -8.59 -28.34 26.44
CA ALA A 52 -8.28 -29.76 26.30
C ALA A 52 -7.80 -30.35 27.64
N GLU A 53 -6.81 -29.70 28.28
CA GLU A 53 -6.29 -30.11 29.61
C GLU A 53 -7.42 -30.19 30.65
N ARG A 54 -8.33 -29.21 30.66
CA ARG A 54 -9.48 -29.17 31.55
C ARG A 54 -10.47 -30.32 31.29
N ASN A 55 -10.64 -30.73 30.04
CA ASN A 55 -11.54 -31.83 29.67
C ASN A 55 -10.91 -33.19 30.00
N ASP A 56 -9.61 -33.37 29.77
CA ASP A 56 -8.88 -34.59 30.10
C ASP A 56 -8.84 -34.82 31.62
N ALA A 57 -8.81 -33.74 32.40
CA ALA A 57 -8.81 -33.79 33.86
C ALA A 57 -10.19 -34.08 34.49
N LEU A 58 -11.29 -34.20 33.72
CA LEU A 58 -12.64 -34.33 34.29
C LEU A 58 -12.83 -35.58 35.17
N GLU A 59 -12.10 -36.66 34.90
CA GLU A 59 -12.04 -37.84 35.78
C GLU A 59 -11.01 -37.61 36.91
N GLY A 60 -11.48 -37.25 38.10
CA GLY A 60 -10.64 -37.13 39.31
C GLY A 60 -10.34 -35.70 39.79
N THR A 61 -10.86 -34.67 39.11
CA THR A 61 -10.62 -33.27 39.47
C THR A 61 -11.58 -32.74 40.54
N THR A 62 -11.07 -31.88 41.44
CA THR A 62 -11.91 -31.26 42.48
C THR A 62 -12.70 -30.05 41.97
N ILE A 63 -13.81 -29.72 42.65
CA ILE A 63 -14.61 -28.51 42.36
C ILE A 63 -13.74 -27.23 42.38
N LYS A 64 -12.71 -27.19 43.25
CA LYS A 64 -11.77 -26.06 43.37
C LYS A 64 -10.95 -25.87 42.10
N ASP A 65 -10.46 -26.95 41.52
CA ASP A 65 -9.65 -26.94 40.30
C ASP A 65 -10.50 -26.55 39.08
N LEU A 66 -11.75 -27.05 38.99
CA LEU A 66 -12.70 -26.61 37.96
C LEU A 66 -12.98 -25.11 38.02
N LYS A 67 -13.09 -24.54 39.22
CA LYS A 67 -13.26 -23.10 39.42
C LYS A 67 -12.01 -22.32 38.99
N ALA A 68 -10.82 -22.81 39.28
CA ALA A 68 -9.56 -22.21 38.84
C ALA A 68 -9.44 -22.19 37.30
N TYR A 69 -9.77 -23.30 36.63
CA TYR A 69 -9.84 -23.35 35.17
C TYR A 69 -10.82 -22.32 34.60
N SER A 70 -12.02 -22.21 35.18
CA SER A 70 -13.03 -21.24 34.71
C SER A 70 -12.55 -19.80 34.84
N LEU A 71 -11.93 -19.43 35.97
CA LEU A 71 -11.35 -18.09 36.16
C LEU A 71 -10.25 -17.80 35.12
N TYR A 72 -9.38 -18.78 34.88
CA TYR A 72 -8.30 -18.59 33.92
C TYR A 72 -8.80 -18.50 32.47
N ILE A 73 -9.77 -19.33 32.09
CA ILE A 73 -10.43 -19.24 30.77
C ILE A 73 -11.09 -17.87 30.59
N ASN A 74 -11.74 -17.33 31.62
CA ASN A 74 -12.33 -16.00 31.57
C ASN A 74 -11.27 -14.92 31.35
N SER A 75 -10.15 -14.97 32.07
CA SER A 75 -9.05 -14.02 31.83
C SER A 75 -8.49 -14.08 30.40
N ILE A 76 -8.42 -15.28 29.80
CA ILE A 76 -8.00 -15.46 28.41
C ILE A 76 -9.05 -14.90 27.44
N ASN A 77 -10.33 -15.02 27.75
CA ASN A 77 -11.40 -14.42 26.94
C ASN A 77 -11.30 -12.88 26.93
N ASP A 78 -11.02 -12.29 28.08
CA ASP A 78 -10.80 -10.84 28.19
C ASP A 78 -9.56 -10.41 27.39
N GLU A 79 -8.47 -11.16 27.49
CA GLU A 79 -7.24 -10.96 26.69
C GLU A 79 -7.54 -11.01 25.18
N ILE A 80 -8.31 -12.02 24.73
CA ILE A 80 -8.77 -12.15 23.33
C ILE A 80 -9.62 -10.96 22.90
N HIS A 81 -10.53 -10.50 23.76
CA HIS A 81 -11.40 -9.37 23.46
C HIS A 81 -10.60 -8.08 23.28
N GLN A 82 -9.66 -7.80 24.19
CA GLN A 82 -8.77 -6.64 24.08
C GLN A 82 -7.90 -6.71 22.82
N GLN A 83 -7.34 -7.89 22.53
CA GLN A 83 -6.51 -8.08 21.34
C GLN A 83 -7.29 -7.86 20.04
N LYS A 84 -8.56 -8.30 19.97
CA LYS A 84 -9.45 -8.02 18.82
C LYS A 84 -9.71 -6.51 18.64
N ASN A 85 -9.87 -5.76 19.73
CA ASN A 85 -10.04 -4.31 19.66
C ASN A 85 -8.79 -3.63 19.11
N ILE A 86 -7.59 -4.07 19.51
CA ILE A 86 -6.32 -3.59 18.97
C ILE A 86 -6.23 -3.87 17.46
N ILE A 87 -6.54 -5.10 17.04
CA ILE A 87 -6.55 -5.49 15.62
C ILE A 87 -7.53 -4.62 14.82
N ASN A 88 -8.73 -4.37 15.34
CA ASN A 88 -9.70 -3.54 14.64
C ASN A 88 -9.19 -2.11 14.42
N ARG A 89 -8.59 -1.49 15.45
CA ARG A 89 -7.97 -0.16 15.32
C ARG A 89 -6.83 -0.16 14.29
N LYS A 90 -5.94 -1.15 14.35
CA LYS A 90 -4.83 -1.31 13.39
C LYS A 90 -5.31 -1.54 11.96
N ARG A 91 -6.43 -2.24 11.79
CA ARG A 91 -7.07 -2.45 10.49
C ARG A 91 -7.63 -1.14 9.93
N GLU A 92 -8.26 -0.32 10.76
CA GLU A 92 -8.75 1.01 10.37
C GLU A 92 -7.58 1.93 9.94
N GLU A 93 -6.49 1.96 10.71
CA GLU A 93 -5.26 2.69 10.36
C GLU A 93 -4.71 2.24 9.00
N CYS A 94 -4.64 0.92 8.78
CA CYS A 94 -4.13 0.32 7.56
C CYS A 94 -5.00 0.67 6.34
N GLU A 95 -6.33 0.59 6.48
CA GLU A 95 -7.27 0.97 5.41
C GLU A 95 -7.24 2.47 5.12
N GLY A 96 -7.04 3.32 6.13
CA GLY A 96 -6.80 4.76 5.94
C GLY A 96 -5.56 5.02 5.08
N ALA A 97 -4.42 4.46 5.48
CA ALA A 97 -3.16 4.60 4.73
C ALA A 97 -3.24 4.03 3.31
N LYS A 98 -3.99 2.94 3.12
CA LYS A 98 -4.24 2.34 1.80
C LYS A 98 -5.04 3.25 0.87
N LYS A 99 -6.12 3.87 1.38
CA LYS A 99 -6.90 4.85 0.61
C LYS A 99 -6.03 6.02 0.18
N GLU A 100 -5.26 6.57 1.12
CA GLU A 100 -4.33 7.64 0.85
C GLU A 100 -3.26 7.30 -0.19
N LEU A 101 -2.76 6.06 -0.17
CA LEU A 101 -1.82 5.55 -1.17
C LEU A 101 -2.49 5.46 -2.55
N ILE A 102 -3.70 4.90 -2.62
CA ILE A 102 -4.45 4.78 -3.88
C ILE A 102 -4.67 6.16 -4.51
N ASP A 103 -5.03 7.16 -3.72
CA ASP A 103 -5.32 8.49 -4.24
C ASP A 103 -4.08 9.20 -4.77
N ILE A 104 -2.95 9.15 -4.05
CA ILE A 104 -1.70 9.72 -4.58
C ILE A 104 -1.20 8.96 -5.82
N THR A 105 -1.37 7.64 -5.88
CA THR A 105 -1.00 6.85 -7.07
C THR A 105 -1.86 7.24 -8.28
N LYS A 106 -3.16 7.50 -8.09
CA LYS A 106 -4.04 7.98 -9.17
C LYS A 106 -3.58 9.35 -9.67
N GLU A 107 -3.29 10.28 -8.77
CA GLU A 107 -2.81 11.61 -9.13
C GLU A 107 -1.47 11.54 -9.87
N ARG A 108 -0.50 10.76 -9.38
CA ARG A 108 0.79 10.57 -10.06
C ARG A 108 0.59 10.04 -11.48
N LYS A 109 -0.23 8.99 -11.65
CA LYS A 109 -0.55 8.40 -12.96
C LYS A 109 -1.22 9.40 -13.91
N MET A 110 -2.01 10.34 -13.40
CA MET A 110 -2.56 11.42 -14.22
C MET A 110 -1.45 12.31 -14.78
N PHE A 111 -0.46 12.68 -13.96
CA PHE A 111 0.68 13.48 -14.41
C PHE A 111 1.60 12.72 -15.38
N GLU A 112 1.78 11.41 -15.19
CA GLU A 112 2.48 10.56 -16.18
C GLU A 112 1.78 10.61 -17.54
N LYS A 113 0.46 10.44 -17.57
CA LYS A 113 -0.32 10.54 -18.82
C LYS A 113 -0.23 11.91 -19.47
N LEU A 114 -0.19 12.99 -18.68
CA LEU A 114 0.02 14.34 -19.19
C LEU A 114 1.40 14.49 -19.83
N LYS A 115 2.44 13.97 -19.17
CA LYS A 115 3.81 13.95 -19.69
C LYS A 115 3.91 13.14 -20.99
N GLU A 116 3.29 11.97 -21.06
CA GLU A 116 3.25 11.16 -22.27
C GLU A 116 2.59 11.90 -23.45
N LYS A 117 1.46 12.58 -23.21
CA LYS A 117 0.78 13.38 -24.24
C LYS A 117 1.64 14.57 -24.69
N ASP A 118 2.21 15.30 -23.75
CA ASP A 118 3.10 16.44 -24.02
C ASP A 118 4.34 16.02 -24.82
N TYR A 119 4.91 14.86 -24.51
CA TYR A 119 6.03 14.29 -25.26
C TYR A 119 5.66 13.87 -26.69
N LYS A 120 4.47 13.28 -26.88
CA LYS A 120 3.96 12.94 -28.21
C LYS A 120 3.78 14.18 -29.08
N GLU A 121 3.20 15.24 -28.52
CA GLU A 121 3.03 16.53 -29.22
C GLU A 121 4.39 17.14 -29.59
N TYR A 122 5.32 17.20 -28.64
CA TYR A 122 6.68 17.67 -28.90
C TYR A 122 7.34 16.90 -30.06
N THR A 123 7.22 15.57 -30.06
CA THR A 123 7.81 14.70 -31.10
C THR A 123 7.15 14.93 -32.45
N TYR A 124 5.83 15.13 -32.49
CA TYR A 124 5.10 15.45 -33.72
C TYR A 124 5.55 16.79 -34.32
N LEU A 125 5.63 17.84 -33.49
CA LEU A 125 6.06 19.17 -33.94
C LEU A 125 7.50 19.15 -34.48
N VAL A 126 8.39 18.43 -33.79
CA VAL A 126 9.77 18.19 -34.22
C VAL A 126 9.82 17.57 -35.62
N LYS A 127 9.08 16.48 -35.86
CA LYS A 127 9.07 15.79 -37.15
C LYS A 127 8.54 16.71 -38.25
N LYS A 128 7.49 17.48 -37.95
CA LYS A 128 6.91 18.45 -38.89
C LYS A 128 7.88 19.59 -39.24
N GLU A 129 8.71 20.03 -38.29
CA GLU A 129 9.78 21.01 -38.56
C GLU A 129 10.89 20.40 -39.42
N GLU A 130 11.29 19.15 -39.16
CA GLU A 130 12.27 18.42 -39.97
C GLU A 130 11.78 18.20 -41.41
N GLU A 131 10.53 17.79 -41.61
CA GLU A 131 9.90 17.63 -42.93
C GLU A 131 9.93 18.95 -43.72
N LYS A 132 9.54 20.07 -43.09
CA LYS A 132 9.61 21.40 -43.72
C LYS A 132 11.03 21.79 -44.13
N LEU A 133 12.03 21.47 -43.31
CA LEU A 133 13.43 21.74 -43.62
C LEU A 133 13.90 20.93 -44.85
N ILE A 134 13.50 19.66 -44.93
CA ILE A 134 13.80 18.78 -46.08
C ILE A 134 13.17 19.32 -47.36
N ASP A 135 11.90 19.73 -47.31
CA ASP A 135 11.21 20.32 -48.46
C ASP A 135 11.91 21.58 -48.96
N GLN A 136 12.30 22.48 -48.05
CA GLN A 136 13.05 23.69 -48.38
C GLN A 136 14.40 23.39 -49.04
N LEU A 137 15.16 22.44 -48.50
CA LEU A 137 16.44 22.01 -49.07
C LEU A 137 16.26 21.41 -50.47
N THR A 138 15.21 20.61 -50.68
CA THR A 138 14.90 19.99 -51.96
C THR A 138 14.50 21.04 -53.01
N CYS A 139 13.65 22.00 -52.65
CA CYS A 139 13.31 23.13 -53.51
C CYS A 139 14.55 23.95 -53.89
N PHE A 140 15.43 24.26 -52.94
CA PHE A 140 16.65 25.03 -53.19
C PHE A 140 17.62 24.29 -54.11
N SER A 141 17.81 22.98 -53.90
CA SER A 141 18.63 22.12 -54.77
C SER A 141 18.09 22.06 -56.20
N ASN A 142 16.77 21.97 -56.37
CA ASN A 142 16.13 21.95 -57.69
C ASN A 142 16.18 23.31 -58.42
N TYR A 143 16.37 24.42 -57.69
CA TYR A 143 16.47 25.76 -58.28
C TYR A 143 17.88 26.13 -58.76
N ILE A 144 18.92 25.36 -58.36
CA ILE A 144 20.33 25.62 -58.70
C ILE A 144 20.80 24.75 -59.89
N LYS A 145 19.96 23.82 -60.36
CA LYS A 145 20.16 23.08 -61.62
C LYS A 145 19.47 23.78 -62.78
#